data_AF-A0A1E5XIG0-F1
#
_entry.id   AF-A0A1E5XIG0-F1
#
_cell.length_a   1.000
_cell.length_b   1.000
_cell.length_c   1.000
_cell.angle_alpha   90.00
_cell.angle_beta   90.00
_cell.angle_gamma   90.00
#
_symmetry.space_group_name_H-M   'P 1'
#
loop_
_entity.id
_entity.type
_entity.pdbx_description
1 polymer ?
#
loop_
_entity_poly.entity_id
_entity_poly.type
_entity_poly.pdbx_seq_one_letter_code
_entity_poly.pdbx_strand_id
1 'polypeptide(L)'
;MSTDYTDRPSRRRPDERPKFQVSFEFFPPKTDVMEERFWDSIHKLAPLHPRFVSVTYGAGGSTRERTLRMVSRVKADTGVDAAAHLTCVGATRDEVDAVVRGYQEAGISRIVALRGDPAEGIGKPFTPHPDGYRNAADLVAGIRKIGNFDISVAAYPEKHPQSPNWEADIDNLKRKLDAGATRAITQMFFDNDDYFRLVDRAQAAGIAAPIVPGIQPIHSFKQISGFAARCGASIPGWVAERFEGLEEDPETHALVASAVAAEQVLELVDNGITEFHFYTLNRSNLVLALARLLGARPD
;
A
#
# COMPACT_ATOMS: atom_id res chain seq x y z
N MET A 1 -3.81 -22.54 -38.61
CA MET A 1 -4.39 -21.27 -38.11
C MET A 1 -3.53 -20.82 -36.94
N SER A 2 -2.57 -19.95 -37.21
CA SER A 2 -1.69 -19.36 -36.19
C SER A 2 -2.41 -18.14 -35.64
N THR A 3 -3.12 -18.29 -34.53
CA THR A 3 -3.63 -17.14 -33.78
C THR A 3 -2.47 -16.57 -32.99
N ASP A 4 -1.81 -15.57 -33.57
CA ASP A 4 -0.91 -14.67 -32.88
C ASP A 4 -1.74 -13.87 -31.86
N TYR A 5 -1.85 -14.44 -30.65
CA TYR A 5 -2.34 -13.73 -29.48
C TYR A 5 -1.24 -12.74 -29.10
N THR A 6 -1.29 -11.54 -29.69
CA THR A 6 -0.50 -10.36 -29.33
C THR A 6 -0.12 -10.39 -27.85
N ASP A 7 1.16 -10.64 -27.62
CA ASP A 7 1.87 -10.93 -26.37
C ASP A 7 1.21 -10.40 -25.08
N ARG A 8 0.48 -11.27 -24.35
CA ARG A 8 -0.08 -10.99 -23.01
C ARG A 8 0.79 -11.61 -21.92
N PRO A 9 1.64 -10.83 -21.22
CA PRO A 9 2.47 -11.31 -20.11
C PRO A 9 1.74 -12.21 -19.09
N SER A 10 0.48 -11.90 -18.78
CA SER A 10 -0.33 -12.66 -17.81
C SER A 10 -0.67 -14.09 -18.27
N ARG A 11 -0.60 -14.37 -19.58
CA ARG A 11 -0.93 -15.65 -20.20
C ARG A 11 0.28 -16.47 -20.64
N ARG A 12 1.49 -15.92 -20.50
CA ARG A 12 2.74 -16.64 -20.80
C ARG A 12 2.90 -17.88 -19.91
N ARG A 13 3.75 -18.81 -20.32
CA ARG A 13 4.04 -20.00 -19.50
C ARG A 13 4.83 -19.61 -18.24
N PRO A 14 4.77 -20.39 -17.15
CA PRO A 14 5.47 -20.03 -15.91
C PRO A 14 6.97 -19.73 -16.07
N ASP A 15 7.66 -20.41 -16.99
CA ASP A 15 9.07 -20.23 -17.33
C ASP A 15 9.36 -18.97 -18.17
N GLU A 16 8.34 -18.38 -18.77
CA GLU A 16 8.41 -17.17 -19.63
C GLU A 16 7.86 -15.92 -18.92
N ARG A 17 7.27 -16.08 -17.72
CA ARG A 17 6.74 -14.98 -16.93
C ARG A 17 7.86 -14.25 -16.18
N PRO A 18 7.75 -12.92 -16.02
CA PRO A 18 8.64 -12.22 -15.11
C PRO A 18 8.42 -12.71 -13.68
N LYS A 19 9.46 -12.59 -12.84
CA LYS A 19 9.31 -12.84 -11.41
C LYS A 19 8.47 -11.72 -10.79
N PHE A 20 7.25 -12.03 -10.39
CA PHE A 20 6.40 -11.09 -9.67
C PHE A 20 6.84 -10.93 -8.22
N GLN A 21 6.83 -9.68 -7.74
CA GLN A 21 7.07 -9.35 -6.35
C GLN A 21 5.78 -8.85 -5.72
N VAL A 22 5.44 -9.38 -4.56
CA VAL A 22 4.24 -8.98 -3.82
C VAL A 22 4.62 -8.50 -2.43
N SER A 23 3.88 -7.53 -1.92
CA SER A 23 3.94 -7.10 -0.53
C SER A 23 2.53 -6.93 0.01
N PHE A 24 2.38 -7.07 1.32
CA PHE A 24 1.06 -7.13 1.97
C PHE A 24 0.97 -6.14 3.11
N GLU A 25 -0.09 -5.34 3.14
CA GLU A 25 -0.36 -4.41 4.24
C GLU A 25 -1.40 -4.93 5.21
N PHE A 26 -1.09 -4.79 6.48
CA PHE A 26 -1.92 -5.11 7.62
C PHE A 26 -2.06 -3.90 8.52
N PHE A 27 -3.06 -3.93 9.40
CA PHE A 27 -3.21 -2.90 10.43
C PHE A 27 -3.19 -3.51 11.83
N PRO A 28 -2.71 -2.78 12.84
CA PRO A 28 -2.68 -3.26 14.22
C PRO A 28 -4.09 -3.65 14.70
N PRO A 29 -4.34 -4.92 15.08
CA PRO A 29 -5.64 -5.39 15.52
C PRO A 29 -6.07 -4.65 16.79
N LYS A 30 -7.36 -4.34 16.96
CA LYS A 30 -7.88 -3.62 18.14
C LYS A 30 -8.40 -4.54 19.25
N THR A 31 -8.78 -5.77 18.89
CA THR A 31 -9.35 -6.79 19.78
C THR A 31 -8.65 -8.13 19.55
N ASP A 32 -8.79 -9.07 20.49
CA ASP A 32 -8.17 -10.40 20.42
C ASP A 32 -8.63 -11.18 19.17
N VAL A 33 -9.92 -11.14 18.85
CA VAL A 33 -10.47 -11.75 17.63
C VAL A 33 -9.84 -11.18 16.36
N MET A 34 -9.56 -9.86 16.34
CA MET A 34 -8.86 -9.25 15.21
C MET A 34 -7.38 -9.64 15.17
N GLU A 35 -6.77 -9.89 16.33
CA GLU A 35 -5.38 -10.32 16.43
C GLU A 35 -5.22 -11.77 15.95
N GLU A 36 -6.14 -12.67 16.30
CA GLU A 36 -6.21 -14.02 15.72
C GLU A 36 -6.31 -13.96 14.20
N ARG A 37 -7.17 -13.09 13.66
CA ARG A 37 -7.33 -12.92 12.21
C ARG A 37 -6.09 -12.36 11.53
N PHE A 38 -5.39 -11.43 12.19
CA PHE A 38 -4.12 -10.89 11.73
C PHE A 38 -3.08 -12.02 11.59
N TRP A 39 -2.91 -12.83 12.65
CA TRP A 39 -1.93 -13.92 12.66
C TRP A 39 -2.28 -15.05 11.70
N ASP A 40 -3.56 -15.44 11.60
CA ASP A 40 -4.04 -16.40 10.60
C ASP A 40 -3.70 -15.94 9.17
N SER A 41 -3.93 -14.65 8.88
CA SER A 41 -3.62 -14.09 7.56
C SER A 41 -2.12 -14.01 7.29
N ILE A 42 -1.31 -13.63 8.29
CA ILE A 42 0.16 -13.63 8.18
C ILE A 42 0.68 -15.03 7.89
N HIS A 43 0.27 -16.06 8.64
CA HIS A 43 0.74 -17.43 8.43
C HIS A 43 0.32 -18.01 7.09
N LYS A 44 -0.82 -17.57 6.53
CA LYS A 44 -1.26 -17.98 5.18
C LYS A 44 -0.50 -17.27 4.06
N LEU A 45 -0.08 -16.02 4.27
CA LEU A 45 0.55 -15.20 3.24
C LEU A 45 2.09 -15.26 3.27
N ALA A 46 2.71 -15.54 4.43
CA ALA A 46 4.15 -15.64 4.56
C ALA A 46 4.80 -16.72 3.66
N PRO A 47 4.19 -17.92 3.45
CA PRO A 47 4.71 -18.93 2.52
C PRO A 47 4.78 -18.48 1.06
N LEU A 48 4.16 -17.35 0.68
CA LEU A 48 4.33 -16.75 -0.65
C LEU A 48 5.68 -16.03 -0.80
N HIS A 49 6.50 -15.98 0.26
CA HIS A 49 7.76 -15.25 0.33
C HIS A 49 7.63 -13.80 -0.16
N PRO A 50 6.69 -13.01 0.40
CA PRO A 50 6.51 -11.63 -0.03
C PRO A 50 7.79 -10.82 0.19
N ARG A 51 7.98 -9.81 -0.64
CA ARG A 51 9.12 -8.90 -0.54
C ARG A 51 9.21 -8.24 0.85
N PHE A 52 8.05 -7.90 1.42
CA PHE A 52 7.85 -7.51 2.81
C PHE A 52 6.37 -7.54 3.14
N VAL A 53 6.06 -7.45 4.43
CA VAL A 53 4.74 -7.02 4.89
C VAL A 53 4.84 -5.66 5.58
N SER A 54 3.83 -4.81 5.44
CA SER A 54 3.74 -3.55 6.19
C SER A 54 2.69 -3.66 7.29
N VAL A 55 2.94 -3.00 8.42
CA VAL A 55 1.93 -2.79 9.47
C VAL A 55 1.69 -1.30 9.63
N THR A 56 0.43 -0.89 9.51
CA THR A 56 0.04 0.52 9.59
C THR A 56 0.31 1.13 10.97
N TYR A 57 0.31 2.46 11.01
CA TYR A 57 0.58 3.26 12.19
C TYR A 57 -0.51 4.32 12.32
N GLY A 58 -1.20 4.32 13.45
CA GLY A 58 -2.23 5.31 13.74
C GLY A 58 -1.64 6.71 13.79
N ALA A 59 -2.33 7.67 13.15
CA ALA A 59 -1.95 9.09 13.16
C ALA A 59 -1.70 9.57 14.60
N GLY A 60 -0.70 10.45 14.77
CA GLY A 60 -0.30 10.96 16.09
C GLY A 60 0.32 9.92 17.03
N GLY A 61 0.65 8.71 16.55
CA GLY A 61 1.28 7.68 17.39
C GLY A 61 0.33 6.87 18.25
N SER A 62 -0.98 6.96 18.01
CA SER A 62 -2.01 6.24 18.75
C SER A 62 -1.86 4.72 18.80
N THR A 63 -1.07 4.12 17.90
CA THR A 63 -0.79 2.66 17.89
C THR A 63 0.69 2.31 17.95
N ARG A 64 1.58 3.24 18.34
CA ARG A 64 3.05 3.08 18.26
C ARG A 64 3.55 1.74 18.82
N GLU A 65 3.24 1.46 20.09
CA GLU A 65 3.70 0.24 20.77
C GLU A 65 3.13 -1.02 20.12
N ARG A 66 1.88 -0.95 19.65
CA ARG A 66 1.21 -2.08 18.99
C ARG A 66 1.84 -2.37 17.63
N THR A 67 2.12 -1.34 16.83
CA THR A 67 2.80 -1.48 15.54
C THR A 67 4.17 -2.12 15.73
N LEU A 68 4.99 -1.61 16.66
CA LEU A 68 6.31 -2.17 16.96
C LEU A 68 6.25 -3.66 17.37
N ARG A 69 5.34 -4.01 18.29
CA ARG A 69 5.15 -5.41 18.71
C ARG A 69 4.83 -6.31 17.52
N MET A 70 3.92 -5.87 16.65
CA MET A 70 3.45 -6.66 15.50
C MET A 70 4.56 -6.89 14.49
N VAL A 71 5.27 -5.83 14.07
CA VAL A 71 6.35 -5.96 13.07
C VAL A 71 7.51 -6.82 13.57
N SER A 72 7.90 -6.68 14.84
CA SER A 72 8.96 -7.50 15.44
C SER A 72 8.57 -8.97 15.50
N ARG A 73 7.31 -9.26 15.89
CA ARG A 73 6.83 -10.63 15.98
C ARG A 73 6.62 -11.28 14.60
N VAL A 74 6.15 -10.54 13.60
CA VAL A 74 6.07 -11.05 12.21
C VAL A 74 7.43 -11.58 11.76
N LYS A 75 8.49 -10.79 11.94
CA LYS A 75 9.84 -11.19 11.53
C LYS A 75 10.33 -12.41 12.32
N ALA A 76 10.07 -12.45 13.62
CA ALA A 76 10.45 -13.58 14.47
C ALA A 76 9.70 -14.88 14.12
N ASP A 77 8.39 -14.79 13.89
CA ASP A 77 7.51 -15.96 13.68
C ASP A 77 7.62 -16.51 12.24
N THR A 78 7.91 -15.65 11.26
CA THR A 78 7.84 -16.03 9.83
C THR A 78 9.13 -15.86 9.04
N GLY A 79 10.11 -15.12 9.56
CA GLY A 79 11.32 -14.74 8.82
C GLY A 79 11.10 -13.68 7.74
N VAL A 80 9.86 -13.27 7.47
CA VAL A 80 9.54 -12.23 6.48
C VAL A 80 9.93 -10.85 6.99
N ASP A 81 10.57 -10.04 6.14
CA ASP A 81 10.86 -8.65 6.46
C ASP A 81 9.57 -7.85 6.70
N ALA A 82 9.48 -7.19 7.85
CA ALA A 82 8.38 -6.29 8.17
C ALA A 82 8.80 -4.83 8.02
N ALA A 83 7.93 -4.04 7.38
CA ALA A 83 8.03 -2.59 7.31
C ALA A 83 7.06 -1.95 8.31
N ALA A 84 7.56 -1.03 9.12
CA ALA A 84 6.72 -0.27 10.01
C ALA A 84 6.26 1.02 9.33
N HIS A 85 4.96 1.30 9.34
CA HIS A 85 4.51 2.65 9.01
C HIS A 85 4.95 3.64 10.09
N LEU A 86 5.12 4.89 9.67
CA LEU A 86 5.43 5.99 10.58
C LEU A 86 4.80 7.27 10.05
N THR A 87 4.02 7.94 10.91
CA THR A 87 3.45 9.26 10.62
C THR A 87 4.13 10.35 11.44
N CYS A 88 4.29 11.55 10.88
CA CYS A 88 4.85 12.69 11.61
C CYS A 88 3.82 13.73 12.10
N VAL A 89 2.53 13.56 11.79
CA VAL A 89 1.45 14.42 12.30
C VAL A 89 1.35 14.33 13.82
N GLY A 90 1.12 15.47 14.48
CA GLY A 90 0.79 15.54 15.89
C GLY A 90 1.91 15.17 16.86
N ALA A 91 3.16 15.08 16.41
CA ALA A 91 4.32 14.74 17.24
C ALA A 91 5.51 15.67 16.95
N THR A 92 6.34 15.89 17.96
CA THR A 92 7.64 16.57 17.83
C THR A 92 8.62 15.72 17.01
N ARG A 93 9.66 16.35 16.44
CA ARG A 93 10.75 15.63 15.79
C ARG A 93 11.41 14.63 16.75
N ASP A 94 11.63 15.02 18.01
CA ASP A 94 12.30 14.16 19.00
C ASP A 94 11.51 12.89 19.30
N GLU A 95 10.18 13.00 19.42
CA GLU A 95 9.30 11.85 19.61
C GLU A 95 9.32 10.90 18.42
N VAL A 96 9.23 11.44 17.20
CA VAL A 96 9.29 10.67 15.96
C VAL A 96 10.65 10.00 15.79
N ASP A 97 11.74 10.72 16.05
CA ASP A 97 13.10 10.21 15.97
C ASP A 97 13.36 9.10 17.00
N ALA A 98 12.75 9.21 18.18
CA ALA A 98 12.78 8.13 19.16
C ALA A 98 12.04 6.87 18.68
N VAL A 99 10.98 7.01 17.87
CA VAL A 99 10.32 5.84 17.22
C VAL A 99 11.28 5.20 16.23
N VAL A 100 11.93 6.00 15.39
CA VAL A 100 12.88 5.51 14.37
C VAL A 100 14.06 4.78 15.01
N ARG A 101 14.63 5.34 16.08
CA ARG A 101 15.68 4.67 16.87
C ARG A 101 15.19 3.34 17.46
N GLY A 102 13.98 3.32 18.03
CA GLY A 102 13.37 2.07 18.51
C GLY A 102 13.16 1.03 17.41
N TYR A 103 12.82 1.44 16.18
CA TYR A 103 12.77 0.54 15.04
C TYR A 103 14.14 -0.04 14.68
N GLN A 104 15.18 0.79 14.69
CA GLN A 104 16.56 0.35 14.46
C GLN A 104 17.03 -0.66 15.50
N GLU A 105 16.78 -0.38 16.79
CA GLU A 105 17.11 -1.26 17.91
C GLU A 105 16.39 -2.61 17.83
N ALA A 106 15.15 -2.62 17.34
CA ALA A 106 14.37 -3.83 17.08
C ALA A 106 14.79 -4.58 15.80
N GLY A 107 15.81 -4.11 15.07
CA GLY A 107 16.29 -4.72 13.83
C GLY A 107 15.33 -4.59 12.65
N ILE A 108 14.45 -3.58 12.70
CA ILE A 108 13.56 -3.21 11.60
C ILE A 108 14.35 -2.29 10.66
N SER A 109 14.48 -2.70 9.40
CA SER A 109 15.25 -1.98 8.38
C SER A 109 14.36 -1.29 7.34
N ARG A 110 13.03 -1.43 7.43
CA ARG A 110 12.08 -0.89 6.44
C ARG A 110 11.03 0.01 7.07
N ILE A 111 10.79 1.18 6.49
CA ILE A 111 9.81 2.15 6.97
C ILE A 111 8.91 2.62 5.81
N VAL A 112 7.61 2.71 6.06
CA VAL A 112 6.68 3.46 5.19
C VAL A 112 6.47 4.83 5.81
N ALA A 113 7.11 5.86 5.24
CA ALA A 113 7.13 7.22 5.77
C ALA A 113 5.95 8.03 5.25
N LEU A 114 5.11 8.49 6.17
CA LEU A 114 3.85 9.16 5.88
C LEU A 114 3.76 10.47 6.66
N ARG A 115 2.99 11.42 6.13
CA ARG A 115 2.62 12.61 6.91
C ARG A 115 1.63 12.22 8.01
N GLY A 116 0.63 11.41 7.66
CA GLY A 116 -0.54 11.12 8.48
C GLY A 116 -1.69 12.10 8.21
N ASP A 117 -2.89 11.66 8.57
CA ASP A 117 -4.11 12.45 8.48
C ASP A 117 -4.25 13.41 9.67
N PRO A 118 -4.91 14.57 9.49
CA PRO A 118 -5.23 15.48 10.58
C PRO A 118 -6.05 14.81 11.69
N ALA A 119 -5.92 15.29 12.92
CA ALA A 119 -6.67 14.77 14.07
C ALA A 119 -8.20 14.98 13.90
N GLU A 120 -8.59 16.03 13.19
CA GLU A 120 -9.97 16.36 12.84
C GLU A 120 -10.54 15.48 11.72
N GLY A 121 -9.71 14.60 11.15
CA GLY A 121 -10.08 13.61 10.16
C GLY A 121 -9.69 13.94 8.72
N ILE A 122 -9.92 12.95 7.84
CA ILE A 122 -9.61 13.03 6.41
C ILE A 122 -10.38 14.19 5.77
N GLY A 123 -9.68 14.97 4.94
CA GLY A 123 -10.23 16.12 4.22
C GLY A 123 -10.14 17.46 4.96
N LYS A 124 -9.72 17.48 6.23
CA LYS A 124 -9.44 18.72 6.97
C LYS A 124 -8.05 19.26 6.66
N PRO A 125 -7.78 20.57 6.78
CA PRO A 125 -6.43 21.11 6.58
C PRO A 125 -5.43 20.46 7.52
N PHE A 126 -4.24 20.13 7.01
CA PHE A 126 -3.15 19.65 7.83
C PHE A 126 -2.35 20.84 8.39
N THR A 127 -2.10 20.83 9.70
CA THR A 127 -1.18 21.74 10.37
C THR A 127 -0.11 20.90 11.08
N PRO A 128 1.19 21.09 10.79
CA PRO A 128 2.23 20.35 11.48
C PRO A 128 2.32 20.76 12.96
N HIS A 129 2.80 19.85 13.80
CA HIS A 129 3.19 20.23 15.16
C HIS A 129 4.27 21.33 15.09
N PRO A 130 4.27 22.36 15.97
CA PRO A 130 5.25 23.45 15.93
C PRO A 130 6.70 22.97 15.87
N ASP A 131 7.02 21.95 16.67
CA ASP A 131 8.34 21.31 16.71
C ASP A 131 8.42 19.99 15.91
N GLY A 132 7.46 19.73 15.03
CA GLY A 132 7.36 18.49 14.25
C GLY A 132 8.05 18.54 12.88
N TYR A 133 7.93 17.46 12.13
CA TYR A 133 8.22 17.44 10.69
C TYR A 133 7.05 18.06 9.93
N ARG A 134 7.34 18.92 8.93
CA ARG A 134 6.28 19.66 8.24
C ARG A 134 5.52 18.82 7.22
N ASN A 135 6.15 17.78 6.70
CA ASN A 135 5.60 16.92 5.67
C ASN A 135 6.38 15.59 5.61
N ALA A 136 5.95 14.67 4.75
CA ALA A 136 6.59 13.37 4.60
C ALA A 136 8.02 13.44 4.01
N ALA A 137 8.36 14.44 3.18
CA ALA A 137 9.72 14.59 2.67
C ALA A 137 10.69 15.01 3.79
N ASP A 138 10.28 15.93 4.66
CA ASP A 138 11.05 16.30 5.86
C ASP A 138 11.25 15.09 6.78
N LEU A 139 10.22 14.26 6.95
CA LEU A 139 10.30 13.00 7.71
C LEU A 139 11.32 12.02 7.09
N VAL A 140 11.29 11.83 5.77
CA VAL A 140 12.26 10.96 5.06
C VAL A 140 13.68 11.44 5.30
N ALA A 141 13.93 12.76 5.18
CA ALA A 141 15.24 13.34 5.45
C ALA A 141 15.67 13.16 6.91
N GLY A 142 14.72 13.24 7.86
CA GLY A 142 14.94 12.94 9.27
C GLY A 142 15.36 11.49 9.51
N ILE A 143 14.60 10.53 8.97
CA ILE A 143 14.90 9.08 9.06
C ILE A 143 16.30 8.79 8.51
N ARG A 144 16.68 9.39 7.38
CA ARG A 144 17.99 9.20 6.75
C ARG A 144 19.16 9.68 7.60
N LYS A 145 18.97 10.65 8.50
CA LYS A 145 20.00 11.10 9.45
C LYS A 145 20.23 10.11 10.58
N ILE A 146 19.23 9.29 10.90
CA ILE A 146 19.27 8.34 12.01
C ILE A 146 19.88 7.01 11.57
N GLY A 147 19.47 6.50 10.40
CA GLY A 147 19.95 5.21 9.92
C GLY A 147 19.69 4.95 8.44
N ASN A 148 20.28 3.88 7.94
CA ASN A 148 20.13 3.45 6.56
C ASN A 148 18.92 2.52 6.40
N PHE A 149 17.72 3.10 6.38
CA PHE A 149 16.47 2.37 6.18
C PHE A 149 16.13 2.20 4.69
N ASP A 150 15.39 1.15 4.37
CA ASP A 150 14.64 1.08 3.12
C ASP A 150 13.31 1.83 3.30
N ILE A 151 13.09 2.91 2.56
CA ILE A 151 12.00 3.86 2.82
C ILE A 151 11.03 3.88 1.65
N SER A 152 9.78 3.50 1.90
CA SER A 152 8.66 3.69 0.98
C SER A 152 7.89 4.97 1.35
N VAL A 153 7.32 5.64 0.35
CA VAL A 153 6.42 6.79 0.55
C VAL A 153 5.10 6.61 -0.22
N ALA A 154 4.05 7.33 0.14
CA ALA A 154 2.78 7.28 -0.59
C ALA A 154 2.86 8.02 -1.95
N ALA A 155 2.16 7.55 -2.97
CA ALA A 155 1.82 8.28 -4.20
C ALA A 155 0.30 8.22 -4.44
N TYR A 156 -0.26 9.12 -5.24
CA TYR A 156 -1.71 9.26 -5.39
C TYR A 156 -2.10 9.24 -6.87
N PRO A 157 -2.65 8.13 -7.39
CA PRO A 157 -3.05 7.99 -8.81
C PRO A 157 -4.05 9.04 -9.28
N GLU A 158 -4.81 9.62 -8.35
CA GLU A 158 -5.84 10.63 -8.61
C GLU A 158 -5.52 11.98 -7.94
N LYS A 159 -4.24 12.24 -7.65
CA LYS A 159 -3.70 13.41 -6.92
C LYS A 159 -4.14 13.43 -5.45
N HIS A 160 -3.25 13.83 -4.54
CA HIS A 160 -3.68 14.00 -3.15
C HIS A 160 -4.82 15.05 -3.07
N PRO A 161 -5.90 14.82 -2.30
CA PRO A 161 -7.04 15.75 -2.22
C PRO A 161 -6.67 17.18 -1.82
N GLN A 162 -5.65 17.32 -0.97
CA GLN A 162 -5.11 18.60 -0.52
C GLN A 162 -4.04 19.22 -1.44
N SER A 163 -3.60 18.53 -2.49
CA SER A 163 -2.67 19.11 -3.46
C SER A 163 -3.41 20.08 -4.37
N PRO A 164 -2.92 21.31 -4.57
CA PRO A 164 -3.63 22.33 -5.34
C PRO A 164 -3.76 21.99 -6.82
N ASN A 165 -2.78 21.27 -7.38
CA ASN A 165 -2.74 20.81 -8.76
C ASN A 165 -1.79 19.60 -8.90
N TRP A 166 -1.69 19.04 -10.10
CA TRP A 166 -0.86 17.88 -10.39
C TRP A 166 0.64 18.19 -10.27
N GLU A 167 1.06 19.37 -10.69
CA GLU A 167 2.45 19.82 -10.63
C GLU A 167 2.96 19.81 -9.19
N ALA A 168 2.18 20.34 -8.24
CA ALA A 168 2.52 20.34 -6.82
C ALA A 168 2.55 18.93 -6.20
N ASP A 169 1.66 18.02 -6.65
CA ASP A 169 1.61 16.64 -6.15
C ASP A 169 2.83 15.84 -6.60
N ILE A 170 3.21 15.98 -7.88
CA ILE A 170 4.39 15.34 -8.47
C ILE A 170 5.68 15.95 -7.90
N ASP A 171 5.76 17.28 -7.73
CA ASP A 171 6.89 17.92 -7.03
C ASP A 171 7.04 17.37 -5.60
N ASN A 172 5.93 17.20 -4.88
CA ASN A 172 5.97 16.62 -3.54
C ASN A 172 6.41 15.15 -3.55
N LEU A 173 5.98 14.35 -4.53
CA LEU A 173 6.48 12.99 -4.72
C LEU A 173 7.98 12.99 -4.98
N LYS A 174 8.46 13.85 -5.88
CA LYS A 174 9.88 14.02 -6.20
C LYS A 174 10.69 14.39 -4.96
N ARG A 175 10.26 15.40 -4.19
CA ARG A 175 10.92 15.82 -2.94
C ARG A 175 11.07 14.69 -1.92
N LYS A 176 10.08 13.80 -1.79
CA LYS A 176 10.17 12.64 -0.91
C LYS A 176 11.23 11.63 -1.37
N LEU A 177 11.32 11.40 -2.68
CA LEU A 177 12.29 10.49 -3.29
C LEU A 177 13.71 11.07 -3.23
N ASP A 178 13.87 12.36 -3.57
CA ASP A 178 15.14 13.10 -3.48
C ASP A 178 15.65 13.19 -2.04
N ALA A 179 14.75 13.23 -1.04
CA ALA A 179 15.11 13.16 0.38
C ALA A 179 15.64 11.78 0.82
N GLY A 180 15.53 10.76 -0.04
CA GLY A 180 16.10 9.43 0.16
C GLY A 180 15.07 8.30 0.26
N ALA A 181 13.81 8.49 -0.13
CA ALA A 181 12.89 7.35 -0.30
C ALA A 181 13.28 6.52 -1.54
N THR A 182 13.18 5.20 -1.44
CA THR A 182 13.64 4.27 -2.48
C THR A 182 12.53 3.82 -3.42
N ARG A 183 11.27 4.01 -3.03
CA ARG A 183 10.08 3.70 -3.83
C ARG A 183 8.87 4.50 -3.36
N ALA A 184 7.85 4.53 -4.20
CA ALA A 184 6.52 4.94 -3.83
C ALA A 184 5.53 3.76 -3.90
N ILE A 185 4.54 3.76 -3.02
CA ILE A 185 3.39 2.86 -3.05
C ILE A 185 2.17 3.73 -3.29
N THR A 186 1.39 3.43 -4.32
CA THR A 186 0.20 4.23 -4.62
C THR A 186 -0.90 3.97 -3.61
N GLN A 187 -1.69 5.00 -3.29
CA GLN A 187 -3.04 4.83 -2.77
C GLN A 187 -3.84 3.88 -3.68
N MET A 188 -4.91 3.27 -3.15
CA MET A 188 -5.85 2.48 -3.93
C MET A 188 -6.42 3.29 -5.10
N PHE A 189 -6.73 2.58 -6.18
CA PHE A 189 -7.38 3.08 -7.39
C PHE A 189 -8.20 1.94 -7.99
N PHE A 190 -9.21 2.28 -8.79
CA PHE A 190 -10.11 1.31 -9.42
C PHE A 190 -10.10 1.41 -10.96
N ASP A 191 -9.38 2.39 -11.51
CA ASP A 191 -9.10 2.55 -12.93
C ASP A 191 -7.58 2.50 -13.16
N ASN A 192 -7.11 1.52 -13.93
CA ASN A 192 -5.70 1.34 -14.22
C ASN A 192 -5.10 2.52 -15.00
N ASP A 193 -5.92 3.27 -15.74
CA ASP A 193 -5.45 4.46 -16.46
C ASP A 193 -4.99 5.55 -15.50
N ASP A 194 -5.57 5.68 -14.30
CA ASP A 194 -5.11 6.66 -13.30
C ASP A 194 -3.70 6.32 -12.81
N TYR A 195 -3.42 5.03 -12.63
CA TYR A 195 -2.08 4.57 -12.29
C TYR A 195 -1.08 4.89 -13.42
N PHE A 196 -1.39 4.55 -14.67
CA PHE A 196 -0.47 4.82 -15.79
C PHE A 196 -0.27 6.33 -16.01
N ARG A 197 -1.34 7.13 -15.90
CA ARG A 197 -1.27 8.59 -15.94
C ARG A 197 -0.38 9.18 -14.86
N LEU A 198 -0.37 8.62 -13.65
CA LEU A 198 0.56 9.01 -12.58
C LEU A 198 2.01 8.64 -12.94
N VAL A 199 2.23 7.42 -13.44
CA VAL A 199 3.57 6.95 -13.83
C VAL A 199 4.15 7.84 -14.94
N ASP A 200 3.38 8.16 -15.98
CA ASP A 200 3.81 9.05 -17.07
C ASP A 200 4.19 10.44 -16.55
N ARG A 201 3.37 11.03 -15.67
CA ARG A 201 3.66 12.32 -15.03
C ARG A 201 4.94 12.28 -14.20
N ALA A 202 5.14 11.20 -13.43
CA ALA A 202 6.32 11.03 -12.61
C ALA A 202 7.58 10.90 -13.48
N GLN A 203 7.53 10.09 -14.54
CA GLN A 203 8.63 9.93 -15.49
C GLN A 203 8.96 11.24 -16.20
N ALA A 204 7.95 12.01 -16.64
CA ALA A 204 8.13 13.33 -17.24
C ALA A 204 8.80 14.34 -16.28
N ALA A 205 8.63 14.17 -14.96
CA ALA A 205 9.32 14.96 -13.92
C ALA A 205 10.70 14.39 -13.51
N GLY A 206 11.20 13.39 -14.25
CA GLY A 206 12.49 12.75 -14.01
C GLY A 206 12.52 11.88 -12.74
N ILE A 207 11.38 11.33 -12.33
CA ILE A 207 11.31 10.35 -11.25
C ILE A 207 11.58 8.95 -11.83
N ALA A 208 12.70 8.35 -11.44
CA ALA A 208 13.09 6.99 -11.86
C ALA A 208 12.81 5.91 -10.81
N ALA A 209 12.43 6.30 -9.58
CA ALA A 209 12.15 5.34 -8.52
C ALA A 209 10.87 4.53 -8.83
N PRO A 210 10.80 3.25 -8.42
CA PRO A 210 9.60 2.43 -8.63
C PRO A 210 8.36 3.04 -7.97
N ILE A 211 7.24 3.04 -8.70
CA ILE A 211 5.90 3.38 -8.22
C ILE A 211 5.05 2.11 -8.24
N VAL A 212 4.91 1.49 -7.07
CA VAL A 212 4.23 0.20 -6.91
C VAL A 212 2.72 0.43 -6.77
N PRO A 213 1.87 -0.21 -7.61
CA PRO A 213 0.42 -0.11 -7.46
C PRO A 213 -0.06 -0.75 -6.16
N GLY A 214 -0.80 0.04 -5.37
CA GLY A 214 -1.56 -0.41 -4.21
C GLY A 214 -2.94 -0.92 -4.62
N ILE A 215 -3.17 -2.23 -4.52
CA ILE A 215 -4.42 -2.89 -4.90
C ILE A 215 -5.24 -3.18 -3.65
N GLN A 216 -6.50 -2.73 -3.65
CA GLN A 216 -7.44 -2.93 -2.55
C GLN A 216 -8.54 -3.91 -2.96
N PRO A 217 -8.48 -5.17 -2.51
CA PRO A 217 -9.59 -6.11 -2.70
C PRO A 217 -10.88 -5.58 -2.06
N ILE A 218 -12.00 -5.71 -2.79
CA ILE A 218 -13.31 -5.18 -2.40
C ILE A 218 -14.01 -6.21 -1.52
N HIS A 219 -13.74 -6.19 -0.20
CA HIS A 219 -14.43 -7.08 0.74
C HIS A 219 -15.86 -6.65 1.11
N SER A 220 -16.17 -5.37 0.93
CA SER A 220 -17.48 -4.79 1.14
C SER A 220 -17.57 -3.56 0.26
N PHE A 221 -18.46 -3.60 -0.74
CA PHE A 221 -18.59 -2.50 -1.71
C PHE A 221 -18.97 -1.19 -0.99
N LYS A 222 -19.96 -1.23 -0.10
CA LYS A 222 -20.39 -0.08 0.70
C LYS A 222 -19.24 0.57 1.49
N GLN A 223 -18.42 -0.23 2.16
CA GLN A 223 -17.31 0.31 2.96
C GLN A 223 -16.23 0.92 2.09
N ILE A 224 -15.87 0.24 0.98
CA ILE A 224 -14.81 0.74 0.10
C ILE A 224 -15.24 2.02 -0.62
N SER A 225 -16.48 2.12 -1.08
CA SER A 225 -16.99 3.33 -1.76
C SER A 225 -16.94 4.57 -0.86
N GLY A 226 -17.33 4.43 0.41
CA GLY A 226 -17.21 5.52 1.38
C GLY A 226 -15.76 5.86 1.76
N PHE A 227 -14.85 4.88 1.71
CA PHE A 227 -13.42 5.12 1.96
C PHE A 227 -12.73 5.79 0.78
N ALA A 228 -12.96 5.30 -0.45
CA ALA A 228 -12.45 5.87 -1.69
C ALA A 228 -12.82 7.36 -1.82
N ALA A 229 -14.09 7.71 -1.61
CA ALA A 229 -14.55 9.10 -1.66
C ALA A 229 -13.82 10.02 -0.68
N ARG A 230 -13.48 9.54 0.53
CA ARG A 230 -12.71 10.32 1.52
C ARG A 230 -11.25 10.47 1.13
N CYS A 231 -10.66 9.43 0.55
CA CYS A 231 -9.28 9.45 0.06
C CYS A 231 -9.11 10.18 -1.27
N GLY A 232 -10.20 10.59 -1.92
CA GLY A 232 -10.21 11.22 -3.25
C GLY A 232 -9.99 10.23 -4.39
N ALA A 233 -10.26 8.94 -4.17
CA ALA A 233 -10.26 7.92 -5.21
C ALA A 233 -11.66 7.74 -5.78
N SER A 234 -11.75 7.58 -7.10
CA SER A 234 -13.01 7.35 -7.81
C SER A 234 -13.27 5.85 -8.02
N ILE A 235 -14.55 5.48 -8.05
CA ILE A 235 -14.98 4.13 -8.44
C ILE A 235 -15.68 4.25 -9.78
N PRO A 236 -15.16 3.63 -10.86
CA PRO A 236 -15.80 3.63 -12.15
C PRO A 236 -17.24 3.09 -12.08
N GLY A 237 -18.15 3.68 -12.86
CA GLY A 237 -19.57 3.29 -12.85
C GLY A 237 -19.80 1.81 -13.12
N TRP A 238 -19.02 1.21 -14.02
CA TRP A 238 -19.10 -0.21 -14.33
C TRP A 238 -18.68 -1.10 -13.15
N VAL A 239 -17.74 -0.65 -12.29
CA VAL A 239 -17.37 -1.37 -11.06
C VAL A 239 -18.56 -1.35 -10.12
N ALA A 240 -19.19 -0.18 -9.94
CA ALA A 240 -20.35 -0.04 -9.06
C ALA A 240 -21.53 -0.89 -9.51
N GLU A 241 -21.84 -0.90 -10.81
CA GLU A 241 -22.91 -1.70 -11.42
C GLU A 241 -22.74 -3.20 -11.11
N ARG A 242 -21.51 -3.74 -11.13
CA ARG A 242 -21.25 -5.16 -10.82
C ARG A 242 -21.60 -5.55 -9.38
N PHE A 243 -21.63 -4.59 -8.45
CA PHE A 243 -21.94 -4.83 -7.04
C PHE A 243 -23.38 -4.47 -6.66
N GLU A 244 -24.16 -3.90 -7.58
CA GLU A 244 -25.54 -3.51 -7.32
C GLU A 244 -26.40 -4.73 -6.98
N GLY A 245 -27.14 -4.66 -5.86
CA GLY A 245 -28.03 -5.74 -5.42
C GLY A 245 -27.34 -6.91 -4.72
N LEU A 246 -26.02 -6.84 -4.46
CA LEU A 246 -25.26 -7.89 -3.76
C LEU A 246 -25.12 -7.65 -2.25
N GLU A 247 -25.85 -6.68 -1.67
CA GLU A 247 -25.73 -6.33 -0.25
C GLU A 247 -26.01 -7.50 0.69
N GLU A 248 -26.99 -8.34 0.34
CA GLU A 248 -27.43 -9.50 1.13
C GLU A 248 -26.99 -10.84 0.49
N ASP A 249 -26.10 -10.80 -0.52
CA ASP A 249 -25.53 -11.98 -1.18
C ASP A 249 -23.99 -12.00 -1.06
N PRO A 250 -23.45 -12.42 0.10
CA PRO A 250 -22.02 -12.39 0.36
C PRO A 250 -21.22 -13.38 -0.49
N GLU A 251 -21.84 -14.45 -1.00
CA GLU A 251 -21.16 -15.44 -1.83
C GLU A 251 -20.91 -14.89 -3.23
N THR A 252 -21.96 -14.37 -3.88
CA THR A 252 -21.83 -13.72 -5.19
C THR A 252 -20.97 -12.47 -5.09
N HIS A 253 -21.11 -11.68 -4.02
CA HIS A 253 -20.25 -10.51 -3.76
C HIS A 253 -18.76 -10.87 -3.78
N ALA A 254 -18.38 -11.96 -3.10
CA ALA A 254 -16.99 -12.40 -3.04
C ALA A 254 -16.46 -12.86 -4.41
N LEU A 255 -17.28 -13.53 -5.22
CA LEU A 255 -16.92 -13.95 -6.58
C LEU A 255 -16.72 -12.75 -7.50
N VAL A 256 -17.64 -11.77 -7.47
CA VAL A 256 -17.52 -10.52 -8.22
C VAL A 256 -16.29 -9.72 -7.79
N ALA A 257 -16.04 -9.61 -6.49
CA ALA A 257 -14.85 -8.94 -5.96
C ALA A 257 -13.55 -9.60 -6.43
N SER A 258 -13.51 -10.92 -6.46
CA SER A 258 -12.36 -11.66 -6.99
C SER A 258 -12.17 -11.42 -8.48
N ALA A 259 -13.25 -11.39 -9.27
CA ALA A 259 -13.19 -11.15 -10.71
C ALA A 259 -12.70 -9.73 -11.04
N VAL A 260 -13.26 -8.70 -10.38
CA VAL A 260 -12.86 -7.29 -10.57
C VAL A 260 -11.39 -7.08 -10.21
N ALA A 261 -10.93 -7.60 -9.06
CA ALA A 261 -9.53 -7.45 -8.67
C ALA A 261 -8.58 -8.24 -9.59
N ALA A 262 -9.01 -9.40 -10.10
CA ALA A 262 -8.24 -10.16 -11.08
C ALA A 262 -8.11 -9.43 -12.41
N GLU A 263 -9.19 -8.84 -12.92
CA GLU A 263 -9.16 -8.01 -14.13
C GLU A 263 -8.17 -6.85 -13.99
N GLN A 264 -8.24 -6.11 -12.87
CA GLN A 264 -7.33 -5.01 -12.58
C GLN A 264 -5.86 -5.47 -12.57
N VAL A 265 -5.54 -6.52 -11.83
CA VAL A 265 -4.16 -7.02 -11.69
C VAL A 265 -3.63 -7.58 -13.01
N LEU A 266 -4.42 -8.36 -13.75
CA LEU A 266 -3.96 -8.98 -14.99
C LEU A 266 -3.74 -7.95 -16.10
N GLU A 267 -4.53 -6.88 -16.15
CA GLU A 267 -4.28 -5.75 -17.05
C GLU A 267 -2.98 -5.00 -16.70
N LEU A 268 -2.72 -4.76 -15.40
CA LEU A 268 -1.43 -4.19 -14.97
C LEU A 268 -0.25 -5.09 -15.38
N VAL A 269 -0.39 -6.41 -15.19
CA VAL A 269 0.61 -7.38 -15.65
C VAL A 269 0.81 -7.33 -17.16
N ASP A 270 -0.27 -7.29 -17.93
CA ASP A 270 -0.21 -7.25 -19.40
C ASP A 270 0.45 -5.95 -19.92
N ASN A 271 0.45 -4.90 -19.11
CA ASN A 271 1.17 -3.63 -19.36
C ASN A 271 2.56 -3.58 -18.70
N GLY A 272 3.11 -4.72 -18.28
CA GLY A 272 4.50 -4.84 -17.84
C GLY A 272 4.74 -4.61 -16.34
N ILE A 273 3.70 -4.49 -15.52
CA ILE A 273 3.86 -4.33 -14.08
C ILE A 273 4.20 -5.67 -13.41
N THR A 274 5.28 -5.68 -12.64
CA THR A 274 5.80 -6.90 -11.99
C THR A 274 5.86 -6.82 -10.46
N GLU A 275 5.53 -5.66 -9.86
CA GLU A 275 5.50 -5.49 -8.40
C GLU A 275 4.13 -5.00 -7.97
N PHE A 276 3.58 -5.58 -6.90
CA PHE A 276 2.26 -5.24 -6.37
C PHE A 276 2.28 -5.10 -4.85
N HIS A 277 1.48 -4.17 -4.34
CA HIS A 277 1.22 -4.01 -2.92
C HIS A 277 -0.26 -4.24 -2.66
N PHE A 278 -0.63 -5.19 -1.79
CA PHE A 278 -2.03 -5.49 -1.51
C PHE A 278 -2.45 -5.03 -0.11
N TYR A 279 -3.52 -4.25 -0.07
CA TYR A 279 -4.16 -3.82 1.17
C TYR A 279 -5.10 -4.92 1.69
N THR A 280 -4.57 -5.77 2.57
CA THR A 280 -5.24 -7.03 2.96
C THR A 280 -6.46 -6.83 3.86
N LEU A 281 -6.52 -5.71 4.60
CA LEU A 281 -7.46 -5.51 5.71
C LEU A 281 -7.46 -6.67 6.72
N ASN A 282 -6.28 -7.27 6.97
CA ASN A 282 -6.08 -8.46 7.79
C ASN A 282 -6.90 -9.67 7.31
N ARG A 283 -7.09 -9.81 5.99
CA ARG A 283 -7.76 -10.95 5.35
C ARG A 283 -6.90 -11.50 4.21
N SER A 284 -6.73 -12.81 4.15
CA SER A 284 -5.85 -13.46 3.17
C SER A 284 -6.55 -13.99 1.91
N ASN A 285 -7.82 -14.39 1.97
CA ASN A 285 -8.47 -15.16 0.89
C ASN A 285 -8.39 -14.51 -0.51
N LEU A 286 -8.81 -13.24 -0.66
CA LEU A 286 -8.76 -12.57 -1.97
C LEU A 286 -7.32 -12.34 -2.43
N VAL A 287 -6.43 -11.97 -1.50
CA VAL A 287 -5.02 -11.70 -1.81
C VAL A 287 -4.27 -12.97 -2.22
N LEU A 288 -4.58 -14.11 -1.58
CA LEU A 288 -4.07 -15.42 -1.99
C LEU A 288 -4.52 -15.79 -3.41
N ALA A 289 -5.78 -15.52 -3.75
CA ALA A 289 -6.29 -15.77 -5.10
C ALA A 289 -5.52 -14.92 -6.14
N LEU A 290 -5.32 -13.62 -5.86
CA LEU A 290 -4.56 -12.72 -6.73
C LEU A 290 -3.09 -13.14 -6.85
N ALA A 291 -2.43 -13.47 -5.73
CA ALA A 291 -1.06 -13.97 -5.73
C ALA A 291 -0.93 -15.25 -6.58
N ARG A 292 -1.92 -16.16 -6.49
CA ARG A 292 -1.95 -17.38 -7.30
C ARG A 292 -2.10 -17.11 -8.79
N LEU A 293 -2.87 -16.09 -9.18
CA LEU A 293 -2.96 -15.63 -10.58
C LEU A 293 -1.62 -15.08 -11.10
N LEU A 294 -0.88 -14.40 -10.24
CA LEU A 294 0.50 -13.96 -10.49
C LEU A 294 1.52 -15.12 -10.48
N GLY A 295 1.09 -16.35 -10.23
CA GLY A 295 1.97 -17.52 -10.17
C GLY A 295 2.72 -17.69 -8.84
N ALA A 296 2.50 -16.81 -7.86
CA ALA A 296 3.01 -17.01 -6.50
C ALA A 296 2.16 -18.07 -5.79
N ARG A 297 2.80 -19.15 -5.35
CA ARG A 297 2.16 -20.26 -4.66
C ARG A 297 2.89 -20.50 -3.34
N PRO A 298 2.20 -20.87 -2.26
CA PRO A 298 2.84 -21.39 -1.06
C PRO A 298 3.71 -22.59 -1.46
N ASP A 299 4.93 -22.64 -0.94
CA ASP A 299 5.76 -23.86 -0.98
C ASP A 299 5.07 -25.03 -0.26
#